data_AF-A0A3E3DV08-F1
#
_entry.id   AF-A0A3E3DV08-F1
#
_cell.length_a   1.000
_cell.length_b   1.000
_cell.length_c   1.000
_cell.angle_alpha   90.00
_cell.angle_beta   90.00
_cell.angle_gamma   90.00
#
_symmetry.space_group_name_H-M   'P 1'
#
loop_
_entity.id
_entity.type
_entity.pdbx_description
1 polymer ?
#
loop_
_entity_poly.entity_id
_entity_poly.type
_entity_poly.pdbx_seq_one_letter_code
_entity_poly.pdbx_strand_id
1 'polypeptide(L)'
;NKLKNLNAPGFTLFDPLESSALGVIDKILKLRDDGHDVEQLLKKVRYIDLSIDDYIFPVSLLNSNVSDPTETLDFFKSLYGDQNTIQVDRMMSSALKALLEDSEDHSVFDMQEIFNTNDDTFRQELIKRLSKDIYAADEINFLKNTRFNQSVSDPILNRLDPFKNTRQKKLMFGLPNKFDCVKDIRKWMDEGYIILFNLKGLSKFDIKVICGYLTTQYYLTSLARPDFSML
;
A
#
# COMPACT_ATOMS: atom_id res chain seq x y z
N ASN A 1 12.16 -26.02 32.04
CA ASN A 1 12.13 -24.85 31.13
C ASN A 1 11.59 -25.26 29.77
N LYS A 2 10.27 -25.23 29.61
CA LYS A 2 9.59 -25.43 28.32
C LYS A 2 9.54 -24.07 27.62
N LEU A 3 10.35 -23.89 26.59
CA LEU A 3 10.16 -22.83 25.59
C LEU A 3 8.79 -23.05 24.94
N LYS A 4 7.78 -22.32 25.41
CA LYS A 4 6.42 -22.32 24.89
C LYS A 4 6.28 -21.18 23.90
N ASN A 5 6.91 -21.33 22.74
CA ASN A 5 6.43 -20.76 21.49
C ASN A 5 6.95 -21.62 20.33
N LEU A 6 6.06 -22.46 19.80
CA LEU A 6 6.32 -23.51 18.80
C LEU A 6 6.13 -23.01 17.35
N ASN A 7 6.15 -21.69 17.12
CA ASN A 7 6.12 -21.14 15.77
C ASN A 7 7.54 -21.05 15.23
N ALA A 8 7.87 -21.91 14.26
CA ALA A 8 9.08 -21.76 13.46
C ALA A 8 9.16 -20.34 12.86
N PRO A 9 10.37 -19.76 12.73
CA PRO A 9 10.52 -18.42 12.16
C PRO A 9 9.98 -18.38 10.72
N GLY A 10 9.13 -17.39 10.44
CA GLY A 10 8.66 -17.08 9.10
C GLY A 10 9.55 -16.05 8.39
N PHE A 11 9.36 -15.89 7.09
CA PHE A 11 10.02 -14.83 6.31
C PHE A 11 9.16 -14.40 5.12
N THR A 12 9.45 -13.21 4.60
CA THR A 12 8.88 -12.72 3.35
C THR A 12 9.97 -12.56 2.31
N LEU A 13 9.74 -13.08 1.11
CA LEU A 13 10.65 -13.01 -0.02
C LEU A 13 9.98 -12.26 -1.16
N PHE A 14 10.68 -11.25 -1.66
CA PHE A 14 10.35 -10.55 -2.90
C PHE A 14 11.26 -11.10 -4.00
N ASP A 15 10.69 -11.81 -4.98
CA ASP A 15 11.45 -12.49 -6.03
C ASP A 15 11.22 -11.86 -7.41
N PRO A 16 12.21 -11.12 -7.95
CA PRO A 16 12.15 -10.52 -9.29
C PRO A 16 12.06 -11.54 -10.43
N LEU A 17 12.55 -12.76 -10.23
CA LEU A 17 12.71 -13.75 -11.31
C LEU A 17 11.87 -15.01 -11.11
N GLU A 18 11.04 -15.08 -10.07
CA GLU A 18 10.19 -16.22 -9.68
C GLU A 18 10.94 -17.50 -9.25
N SER A 19 12.18 -17.69 -9.72
CA SER A 19 12.98 -18.88 -9.51
C SER A 19 13.30 -19.18 -8.05
N SER A 20 13.47 -18.15 -7.22
CA SER A 20 13.81 -18.30 -5.80
C SER A 20 12.59 -18.72 -5.00
N ALA A 21 11.44 -18.11 -5.27
CA ALA A 21 10.15 -18.46 -4.68
C ALA A 21 9.78 -19.92 -5.01
N LEU A 22 9.88 -20.31 -6.28
CA LEU A 22 9.66 -21.69 -6.69
C LEU A 22 10.67 -22.66 -6.06
N GLY A 23 11.94 -22.26 -5.97
CA GLY A 23 12.98 -23.06 -5.31
C GLY A 23 12.69 -23.34 -3.83
N VAL A 24 12.08 -22.39 -3.11
CA VAL A 24 11.60 -22.62 -1.72
C VAL A 24 10.49 -23.66 -1.71
N ILE A 25 9.48 -23.52 -2.59
CA ILE A 25 8.35 -24.46 -2.68
C ILE A 25 8.86 -25.86 -3.02
N ASP A 26 9.74 -25.98 -4.01
CA ASP A 26 10.36 -27.25 -4.43
C ASP A 26 11.10 -27.93 -3.28
N LYS A 27 11.79 -27.17 -2.42
CA LYS A 27 12.47 -27.73 -1.25
C LYS A 27 11.49 -28.28 -0.22
N ILE A 28 10.38 -27.59 0.02
CA ILE A 28 9.33 -28.05 0.93
C ILE A 28 8.68 -29.33 0.40
N LEU A 29 8.37 -29.38 -0.90
CA LEU A 29 7.84 -30.57 -1.54
C LEU A 29 8.84 -31.73 -1.51
N LYS A 30 10.12 -31.46 -1.72
CA LYS A 30 11.16 -32.48 -1.57
C LYS A 30 11.24 -33.05 -0.15
N LEU A 31 11.15 -32.22 0.89
CA LEU A 31 11.12 -32.70 2.28
C LEU A 31 9.96 -33.67 2.52
N ARG A 32 8.79 -33.37 1.95
CA ARG A 32 7.63 -34.28 1.99
C ARG A 32 7.96 -35.61 1.32
N ASP A 33 8.55 -35.57 0.14
CA ASP A 33 8.87 -36.76 -0.66
C ASP A 33 9.98 -37.60 0.01
N ASP A 34 10.89 -36.95 0.76
CA ASP A 34 11.90 -37.59 1.61
C ASP A 34 11.32 -38.16 2.93
N GLY A 35 10.00 -38.03 3.16
CA GLY A 35 9.27 -38.64 4.28
C GLY A 35 9.08 -37.75 5.51
N HIS A 36 9.38 -36.45 5.42
CA HIS A 36 9.12 -35.50 6.51
C HIS A 36 7.66 -35.01 6.49
N ASP A 37 7.03 -34.89 7.67
CA ASP A 37 5.73 -34.23 7.79
C ASP A 37 5.87 -32.71 7.64
N VAL A 38 5.32 -32.18 6.55
CA VAL A 38 5.31 -30.75 6.22
C VAL A 38 3.89 -30.16 6.16
N GLU A 39 2.85 -30.87 6.58
CA GLU A 39 1.46 -30.40 6.43
C GLU A 39 1.22 -29.06 7.11
N GLN A 40 1.76 -28.90 8.32
CA GLN A 40 1.64 -27.65 9.08
C GLN A 40 2.44 -26.50 8.44
N LEU A 41 3.59 -26.83 7.82
CA LEU A 41 4.41 -25.85 7.10
C LEU A 41 3.69 -25.36 5.84
N LEU A 42 3.14 -26.27 5.04
CA LEU A 42 2.40 -25.93 3.82
C LEU A 42 1.20 -25.02 4.09
N LYS A 43 0.53 -25.17 5.25
CA LYS A 43 -0.55 -24.28 5.68
C LYS A 43 -0.10 -22.84 5.93
N LYS A 44 1.20 -22.61 6.18
CA LYS A 44 1.81 -21.31 6.44
C LYS A 44 2.60 -20.73 5.25
N VAL A 45 2.73 -21.47 4.16
CA VAL A 45 3.34 -20.97 2.91
C VAL A 45 2.28 -20.28 2.07
N ARG A 46 2.56 -19.05 1.62
CA ARG A 46 1.73 -18.33 0.65
C ARG A 46 2.60 -17.91 -0.52
N TYR A 47 2.18 -18.30 -1.72
CA TYR A 47 2.74 -17.81 -2.96
C TYR A 47 1.76 -16.79 -3.55
N ILE A 48 2.26 -15.60 -3.85
CA ILE A 48 1.47 -14.46 -4.33
C ILE A 48 2.11 -13.97 -5.61
N ASP A 49 1.41 -14.17 -6.73
CA ASP A 49 1.81 -13.63 -8.02
C ASP A 49 1.12 -12.29 -8.26
N LEU A 50 1.93 -11.22 -8.27
CA LEU A 50 1.42 -9.86 -8.45
C LEU A 50 1.18 -9.50 -9.92
N SER A 51 1.56 -10.37 -10.86
CA SER A 51 1.39 -10.14 -12.29
C SER A 51 0.08 -10.71 -12.84
N ILE A 52 -0.62 -11.55 -12.08
CA ILE A 52 -1.84 -12.24 -12.51
C ILE A 52 -3.10 -11.44 -12.15
N ASP A 53 -4.09 -11.42 -13.05
CA ASP A 53 -5.35 -10.70 -12.88
C ASP A 53 -6.40 -11.46 -12.04
N ASP A 54 -6.29 -12.79 -11.97
CA ASP A 54 -7.26 -13.66 -11.28
C ASP A 54 -7.24 -13.49 -9.75
N TYR A 55 -6.10 -13.06 -9.19
CA TYR A 55 -5.90 -12.85 -7.77
C TYR A 55 -5.28 -11.47 -7.53
N ILE A 56 -6.15 -10.49 -7.31
CA ILE A 56 -5.71 -9.12 -7.04
C ILE A 56 -5.16 -9.03 -5.62
N PHE A 57 -3.98 -8.41 -5.50
CA PHE A 57 -3.35 -8.08 -4.23
C PHE A 57 -3.52 -6.57 -3.95
N PRO A 58 -4.61 -6.15 -3.28
CA PRO A 58 -4.95 -4.75 -3.10
C PRO A 58 -3.97 -4.02 -2.19
N VAL A 59 -3.45 -2.90 -2.66
CA VAL A 59 -2.52 -2.01 -1.98
C VAL A 59 -3.21 -0.66 -1.77
N SER A 60 -3.69 -0.43 -0.55
CA SER A 60 -4.33 0.83 -0.20
C SER A 60 -3.27 1.86 0.17
N LEU A 61 -2.87 2.69 -0.81
CA LEU A 61 -1.83 3.70 -0.59
C LEU A 61 -2.20 4.79 0.40
N LEU A 62 -3.50 4.97 0.67
CA LEU A 62 -4.02 5.95 1.64
C LEU A 62 -4.38 5.30 2.98
N ASN A 63 -3.68 4.24 3.37
CA ASN A 63 -3.98 3.52 4.59
C ASN A 63 -3.76 4.39 5.85
N SER A 64 -4.86 4.73 6.51
CA SER A 64 -4.91 5.50 7.77
C SER A 64 -4.26 4.83 8.97
N ASN A 65 -3.87 3.55 8.89
CA ASN A 65 -3.11 2.86 9.94
C ASN A 65 -1.63 3.24 9.94
N VAL A 66 -1.15 3.92 8.89
CA VAL A 66 0.12 4.65 8.92
C VAL A 66 -0.12 5.92 9.71
N SER A 67 0.29 5.90 10.98
CA SER A 67 -0.03 6.89 12.01
C SER A 67 0.48 8.32 11.74
N ASP A 68 1.20 8.55 10.64
CA ASP A 68 1.65 9.88 10.23
C ASP A 68 1.38 10.12 8.72
N PRO A 69 0.51 11.09 8.39
CA PRO A 69 0.33 11.59 7.02
C PRO A 69 1.65 11.92 6.31
N THR A 70 2.68 12.33 7.05
CA THR A 70 4.02 12.65 6.53
C THR A 70 4.69 11.45 5.87
N GLU A 71 4.53 10.24 6.42
CA GLU A 71 5.12 9.03 5.81
C GLU A 71 4.45 8.70 4.48
N THR A 72 3.12 8.87 4.40
CA THR A 72 2.38 8.67 3.15
C THR A 72 2.82 9.72 2.12
N LEU A 73 3.01 10.98 2.53
CA LEU A 73 3.55 12.03 1.67
C LEU A 73 4.94 11.71 1.15
N ASP A 74 5.84 11.28 2.03
CA ASP A 74 7.22 11.00 1.67
C ASP A 74 7.32 9.76 0.78
N PHE A 75 6.45 8.77 0.99
CA PHE A 75 6.29 7.66 0.05
C PHE A 75 5.90 8.18 -1.35
N PHE A 76 4.84 8.99 -1.48
CA PHE A 76 4.43 9.54 -2.77
C PHE A 76 5.53 10.40 -3.43
N LYS A 77 6.23 11.25 -2.67
CA LYS A 77 7.38 12.02 -3.19
C LYS A 77 8.48 11.09 -3.71
N SER A 78 8.78 10.03 -2.95
CA SER A 78 9.81 9.06 -3.34
C SER A 78 9.51 8.41 -4.69
N LEU A 79 8.22 8.24 -5.06
CA LEU A 79 7.82 7.63 -6.33
C LEU A 79 8.27 8.45 -7.54
N TYR A 80 8.25 9.78 -7.44
CA TYR A 80 8.47 10.68 -8.58
C TYR A 80 9.85 11.39 -8.58
N GLY A 81 10.62 11.30 -7.50
CA GLY A 81 12.02 11.74 -7.41
C GLY A 81 12.22 13.27 -7.34
N ASP A 82 13.49 13.71 -7.35
CA ASP A 82 13.93 15.11 -7.12
C ASP A 82 13.68 16.07 -8.31
N GLN A 83 12.54 15.96 -8.99
CA GLN A 83 12.16 16.98 -9.94
C GLN A 83 11.80 18.26 -9.18
N ASN A 84 12.32 19.43 -9.59
CA ASN A 84 11.98 20.75 -9.05
C ASN A 84 10.48 21.06 -9.26
N THR A 85 9.62 20.44 -8.45
CA THR A 85 8.17 20.40 -8.61
C THR A 85 7.45 20.75 -7.31
N ILE A 86 8.03 21.70 -6.58
CA ILE A 86 7.56 22.21 -5.29
C ILE A 86 6.05 22.49 -5.28
N GLN A 87 5.51 23.07 -6.36
CA GLN A 87 4.08 23.34 -6.46
C GLN A 87 3.24 22.06 -6.55
N VAL A 88 3.66 21.10 -7.38
CA VAL A 88 2.96 19.81 -7.56
C VAL A 88 2.99 19.04 -6.23
N ASP A 89 4.15 18.99 -5.58
CA ASP A 89 4.33 18.29 -4.31
C ASP A 89 3.48 18.93 -3.21
N ARG A 90 3.44 20.28 -3.14
CA ARG A 90 2.58 21.00 -2.20
C ARG A 90 1.10 20.71 -2.45
N MET A 91 0.65 20.72 -3.70
CA MET A 91 -0.75 20.47 -4.06
C MET A 91 -1.16 19.03 -3.75
N MET A 92 -0.35 18.04 -4.13
CA MET A 92 -0.58 16.63 -3.76
C MET A 92 -0.58 16.46 -2.24
N SER A 93 0.29 17.19 -1.53
CA SER A 93 0.34 17.12 -0.08
C SER A 93 -0.92 17.63 0.59
N SER A 94 -1.44 18.78 0.16
CA SER A 94 -2.70 19.32 0.67
C SER A 94 -3.89 18.44 0.32
N ALA A 95 -3.93 17.88 -0.89
CA ALA A 95 -4.98 16.96 -1.30
C ALA A 95 -4.95 15.67 -0.46
N LEU A 96 -3.77 15.11 -0.21
CA LEU A 96 -3.63 13.93 0.62
C LEU A 96 -4.09 14.19 2.06
N LYS A 97 -3.69 15.31 2.66
CA LYS A 97 -4.12 15.68 4.02
C LYS A 97 -5.64 15.80 4.09
N ALA A 98 -6.27 16.44 3.10
CA ALA A 98 -7.71 16.56 3.05
C ALA A 98 -8.42 15.20 2.99
N LEU A 99 -7.85 14.21 2.31
CA LEU A 99 -8.39 12.84 2.27
C LEU A 99 -8.14 12.08 3.59
N LEU A 100 -6.96 12.24 4.20
CA LEU A 100 -6.64 11.54 5.45
C LEU A 100 -7.42 12.08 6.66
N GLU A 101 -7.82 13.36 6.63
CA GLU A 101 -8.65 14.00 7.66
C GLU A 101 -10.15 13.71 7.47
N ASP A 102 -10.56 13.24 6.29
CA ASP A 102 -11.96 12.91 6.07
C ASP A 102 -12.36 11.64 6.82
N SER A 103 -13.63 11.61 7.23
CA SER A 103 -14.24 10.49 7.92
C SER A 103 -14.51 9.26 7.03
N GLU A 104 -14.45 9.43 5.70
CA GLU A 104 -14.66 8.35 4.73
C GLU A 104 -13.34 7.66 4.35
N ASP A 105 -13.45 6.38 3.96
CA ASP A 105 -12.29 5.58 3.54
C ASP A 105 -11.94 5.92 2.07
N HIS A 106 -10.69 6.32 1.83
CA HIS A 106 -10.25 6.88 0.55
C HIS A 106 -9.21 6.01 -0.17
N SER A 107 -9.13 6.20 -1.48
CA SER A 107 -8.11 5.60 -2.36
C SER A 107 -7.32 6.68 -3.10
N VAL A 108 -6.22 6.27 -3.75
CA VAL A 108 -5.43 7.19 -4.59
C VAL A 108 -6.23 7.78 -5.76
N PHE A 109 -7.40 7.21 -6.10
CA PHE A 109 -8.27 7.73 -7.15
C PHE A 109 -9.10 8.93 -6.68
N ASP A 110 -9.42 9.01 -5.39
CA ASP A 110 -10.10 10.17 -4.82
C ASP A 110 -9.22 11.43 -4.91
N MET A 111 -7.89 11.25 -4.84
CA MET A 111 -6.95 12.33 -5.11
C MET A 111 -7.09 12.87 -6.54
N GLN A 112 -7.38 12.02 -7.51
CA GLN A 112 -7.59 12.47 -8.89
C GLN A 112 -8.88 13.28 -9.02
N GLU A 113 -9.94 12.88 -8.31
CA GLU A 113 -11.21 13.62 -8.29
C GLU A 113 -11.07 15.00 -7.66
N ILE A 114 -10.17 15.18 -6.68
CA ILE A 114 -9.83 16.52 -6.17
C ILE A 114 -9.30 17.43 -7.29
N PHE A 115 -8.52 16.90 -8.24
CA PHE A 115 -7.95 17.67 -9.36
C PHE A 115 -8.79 17.64 -10.63
N ASN A 116 -10.01 17.08 -10.60
CA ASN A 116 -10.90 17.09 -11.74
C ASN A 116 -11.40 18.52 -12.03
N THR A 117 -11.03 19.05 -13.20
CA THR A 117 -11.35 20.45 -13.57
C THR A 117 -12.75 20.60 -14.17
N ASN A 118 -13.37 19.50 -14.59
CA ASN A 118 -14.69 19.50 -15.23
C ASN A 118 -15.83 19.24 -14.23
N ASP A 119 -15.52 18.65 -13.08
CA ASP A 119 -16.48 18.29 -12.04
C ASP A 119 -15.88 18.61 -10.67
N ASP A 120 -16.57 19.44 -9.89
CA ASP A 120 -16.18 19.80 -8.53
C ASP A 120 -17.02 19.11 -7.45
N THR A 121 -17.96 18.23 -7.83
CA THR A 121 -18.89 17.55 -6.91
C THR A 121 -18.14 16.85 -5.78
N PHE A 122 -17.07 16.11 -6.10
CA PHE A 122 -16.25 15.43 -5.10
C PHE A 122 -15.65 16.43 -4.08
N ARG A 123 -15.11 17.56 -4.55
CA ARG A 123 -14.56 18.59 -3.67
C ARG A 123 -15.64 19.20 -2.78
N GLN A 124 -16.84 19.45 -3.29
CA GLN A 124 -17.94 20.04 -2.52
C GLN A 124 -18.42 19.10 -1.40
N GLU A 125 -18.57 17.81 -1.69
CA GLU A 125 -18.94 16.83 -0.65
C GLU A 125 -17.82 16.63 0.37
N LEU A 126 -16.55 16.60 -0.06
CA LEU A 126 -15.40 16.55 0.84
C LEU A 126 -15.36 17.77 1.77
N ILE A 127 -15.54 18.99 1.24
CA ILE A 127 -15.63 20.23 2.04
C ILE A 127 -16.75 20.11 3.09
N LYS A 128 -17.92 19.61 2.69
CA LYS A 128 -19.09 19.50 3.58
C LYS A 128 -18.86 18.49 4.71
N ARG A 129 -18.14 17.39 4.45
CA ARG A 129 -17.75 16.43 5.49
C ARG A 129 -16.69 17.02 6.42
N LEU A 130 -15.61 17.56 5.88
CA LEU A 130 -14.54 18.20 6.64
C LEU A 130 -15.04 19.39 7.47
N SER A 131 -16.08 20.11 7.02
CA SER A 131 -16.67 21.23 7.79
C SER A 131 -17.29 20.82 9.13
N LYS A 132 -17.42 19.50 9.39
CA LYS A 132 -17.85 18.97 10.68
C LYS A 132 -16.68 18.83 11.67
N ASP A 133 -15.44 18.92 11.19
CA ASP A 133 -14.22 18.89 11.99
C ASP A 133 -13.67 20.31 12.19
N ILE A 134 -13.40 20.68 13.43
CA ILE A 134 -12.84 21.99 13.78
C ILE A 134 -11.35 22.12 13.44
N TYR A 135 -10.64 20.99 13.26
CA TYR A 135 -9.22 20.95 12.98
C TYR A 135 -8.89 20.94 11.48
N ALA A 136 -9.87 20.67 10.61
CA ALA A 136 -9.71 20.60 9.15
C ALA A 136 -9.74 21.97 8.44
N ALA A 137 -9.46 23.08 9.15
CA ALA A 137 -9.60 24.43 8.62
C ALA A 137 -8.67 24.70 7.43
N ASP A 138 -7.44 24.18 7.49
CA ASP A 138 -6.42 24.35 6.44
C ASP A 138 -6.79 23.55 5.17
N GLU A 139 -7.31 22.34 5.34
CA GLU A 139 -7.79 21.46 4.26
C GLU A 139 -9.01 22.07 3.56
N ILE A 140 -9.97 22.61 4.33
CA ILE A 140 -11.13 23.33 3.79
C ILE A 140 -10.68 24.58 3.03
N ASN A 141 -9.73 25.34 3.58
CA ASN A 141 -9.16 26.53 2.94
C ASN A 141 -8.49 26.17 1.60
N PHE A 142 -7.70 25.09 1.59
CA PHE A 142 -7.10 24.56 0.37
C PHE A 142 -8.16 24.22 -0.68
N LEU A 143 -9.20 23.46 -0.34
CA LEU A 143 -10.22 23.03 -1.28
C LEU A 143 -11.06 24.19 -1.84
N LYS A 144 -11.34 25.22 -1.03
CA LYS A 144 -12.15 26.40 -1.45
C LYS A 144 -11.35 27.43 -2.25
N ASN A 145 -10.10 27.69 -1.85
CA ASN A 145 -9.35 28.84 -2.34
C ASN A 145 -8.26 28.47 -3.35
N THR A 146 -8.05 27.18 -3.61
CA THR A 146 -7.15 26.74 -4.69
C THR A 146 -7.82 26.85 -6.04
N ARG A 147 -7.09 27.41 -7.02
CA ARG A 147 -7.54 27.46 -8.42
C ARG A 147 -7.20 26.15 -9.13
N PHE A 148 -8.13 25.20 -9.13
CA PHE A 148 -8.04 23.93 -9.86
C PHE A 148 -8.31 24.13 -11.36
N ASN A 149 -7.34 24.68 -12.09
CA ASN A 149 -7.39 24.78 -13.55
C ASN A 149 -6.48 23.73 -14.21
N GLN A 150 -6.58 23.56 -15.53
CA GLN A 150 -5.79 22.58 -16.30
C GLN A 150 -4.29 22.72 -16.07
N SER A 151 -3.75 23.95 -16.08
CA SER A 151 -2.31 24.18 -15.90
C SER A 151 -1.76 23.72 -14.53
N VAL A 152 -2.60 23.69 -13.50
CA VAL A 152 -2.25 23.18 -12.16
C VAL A 152 -2.52 21.68 -12.05
N SER A 153 -3.63 21.22 -12.64
CA SER A 153 -4.16 19.87 -12.43
C SER A 153 -3.48 18.83 -13.32
N ASP A 154 -3.21 19.15 -14.59
CA ASP A 154 -2.65 18.20 -15.57
C ASP A 154 -1.30 17.62 -15.13
N PRO A 155 -0.34 18.40 -14.60
CA PRO A 155 0.92 17.83 -14.10
C PRO A 155 0.72 16.83 -12.95
N ILE A 156 -0.28 17.04 -12.11
CA ILE A 156 -0.62 16.15 -10.99
C ILE A 156 -1.31 14.89 -11.51
N LEU A 157 -2.31 15.05 -12.38
CA LEU A 157 -3.03 13.94 -12.99
C LEU A 157 -2.08 13.02 -13.79
N ASN A 158 -1.10 13.60 -14.50
CA ASN A 158 -0.07 12.83 -15.21
C ASN A 158 0.81 11.99 -14.27
N ARG A 159 1.04 12.45 -13.03
CA ARG A 159 1.74 11.65 -12.01
C ARG A 159 0.88 10.52 -11.45
N LEU A 160 -0.43 10.73 -11.37
CA LEU A 160 -1.37 9.74 -10.84
C LEU A 160 -1.84 8.72 -11.89
N ASP A 161 -1.70 9.01 -13.18
CA ASP A 161 -2.11 8.14 -14.29
C ASP A 161 -1.53 6.71 -14.23
N PRO A 162 -0.24 6.50 -13.88
CA PRO A 162 0.34 5.16 -13.75
C PRO A 162 -0.37 4.22 -12.77
N PHE A 163 -1.20 4.73 -11.84
CA PHE A 163 -1.99 3.90 -10.93
C PHE A 163 -3.29 3.35 -11.55
N LYS A 164 -3.74 3.86 -12.70
CA LYS A 164 -5.04 3.46 -13.30
C LYS A 164 -4.98 3.05 -14.77
N ASN A 165 -3.80 3.03 -15.38
CA ASN A 165 -3.64 2.81 -16.81
C ASN A 165 -3.98 1.37 -17.27
N THR A 166 -4.09 0.41 -16.36
CA THR A 166 -4.61 -0.94 -16.63
C THR A 166 -5.71 -1.33 -15.64
N ARG A 167 -6.54 -2.32 -16.02
CA ARG A 167 -7.58 -2.87 -15.13
C ARG A 167 -6.97 -3.42 -13.84
N GLN A 168 -5.86 -4.16 -13.95
CA GLN A 168 -5.13 -4.70 -12.81
C GLN A 168 -4.75 -3.60 -11.81
N LYS A 169 -4.15 -2.51 -12.29
CA LYS A 169 -3.75 -1.41 -11.42
C LYS A 169 -4.94 -0.68 -10.78
N LYS A 170 -6.07 -0.56 -11.51
CA LYS A 170 -7.32 -0.06 -10.93
C LYS A 170 -7.79 -0.89 -9.74
N LEU A 171 -7.73 -2.21 -9.85
CA LEU A 171 -8.12 -3.11 -8.77
C LEU A 171 -7.08 -3.16 -7.66
N MET A 172 -5.80 -3.01 -8.00
CA MET A 172 -4.70 -3.04 -7.04
C MET A 172 -4.63 -1.76 -6.19
N PHE A 173 -4.71 -0.57 -6.80
CA PHE A 173 -4.50 0.70 -6.10
C PHE A 173 -5.78 1.50 -5.82
N GLY A 174 -6.88 1.18 -6.49
CA GLY A 174 -8.15 1.90 -6.38
C GLY A 174 -9.08 1.40 -5.29
N LEU A 175 -8.68 0.37 -4.54
CA LEU A 175 -9.49 -0.17 -3.45
C LEU A 175 -9.16 0.53 -2.13
N PRO A 176 -10.19 0.92 -1.35
CA PRO A 176 -10.02 1.61 -0.06
C PRO A 176 -9.44 0.68 1.02
N ASN A 177 -9.00 1.27 2.15
CA ASN A 177 -8.25 0.58 3.22
C ASN A 177 -8.95 -0.68 3.72
N LYS A 178 -10.29 -0.72 3.72
CA LYS A 178 -11.02 -1.92 4.14
C LYS A 178 -10.61 -3.20 3.40
N PHE A 179 -10.12 -3.10 2.16
CA PHE A 179 -9.68 -4.23 1.36
C PHE A 179 -8.18 -4.48 1.38
N ASP A 180 -7.39 -3.64 2.06
CA ASP A 180 -5.94 -3.72 2.02
C ASP A 180 -5.42 -5.10 2.46
N CYS A 181 -4.54 -5.66 1.64
CA CYS A 181 -3.89 -6.95 1.86
C CYS A 181 -2.98 -6.98 3.10
N VAL A 182 -2.51 -5.83 3.58
CA VAL A 182 -1.48 -5.76 4.63
C VAL A 182 -2.00 -5.97 6.04
N LYS A 183 -3.33 -6.08 6.20
CA LYS A 183 -3.98 -6.35 7.49
C LYS A 183 -3.49 -7.66 8.14
N ASP A 184 -3.05 -8.60 7.32
CA ASP A 184 -2.55 -9.90 7.78
C ASP A 184 -1.04 -9.89 8.07
N ILE A 185 -0.29 -8.80 7.82
CA ILE A 185 1.17 -8.78 8.05
C ILE A 185 1.52 -9.14 9.49
N ARG A 186 0.79 -8.57 10.47
CA ARG A 186 1.02 -8.87 11.88
C ARG A 186 0.85 -10.35 12.18
N LYS A 187 -0.22 -10.94 11.63
CA LYS A 187 -0.50 -12.37 11.74
C LYS A 187 0.60 -13.21 11.09
N TRP A 188 1.04 -12.85 9.89
CA TRP A 188 2.12 -13.55 9.19
C TRP A 188 3.41 -13.58 10.00
N MET A 189 3.75 -12.47 10.67
CA MET A 189 4.92 -12.39 11.55
C MET A 189 4.76 -13.22 12.83
N ASP A 190 3.63 -13.09 13.52
CA ASP A 190 3.42 -13.73 14.82
C ASP A 190 3.21 -15.25 14.71
N GLU A 191 2.61 -15.70 13.61
CA GLU A 191 2.37 -17.12 13.35
C GLU A 191 3.50 -17.79 12.53
N GLY A 192 4.49 -17.03 12.05
CA GLY A 192 5.65 -17.57 11.32
C GLY A 192 5.31 -18.07 9.91
N TYR A 193 4.72 -17.20 9.08
CA TYR A 193 4.37 -17.51 7.69
C TYR A 193 5.58 -17.36 6.76
N ILE A 194 5.58 -18.14 5.68
CA ILE A 194 6.51 -17.97 4.55
C ILE A 194 5.72 -17.33 3.42
N ILE A 195 5.94 -16.03 3.18
CA ILE A 195 5.26 -15.26 2.14
C ILE A 195 6.21 -15.08 0.96
N LEU A 196 5.81 -15.56 -0.22
CA LEU A 196 6.63 -15.56 -1.43
C LEU A 196 5.94 -14.71 -2.50
N PHE A 197 6.41 -13.48 -2.67
CA PHE A 197 5.93 -12.57 -3.71
C PHE A 197 6.70 -12.79 -5.01
N ASN A 198 6.01 -13.21 -6.06
CA ASN A 198 6.52 -13.20 -7.43
C ASN A 198 6.32 -11.80 -8.04
N LEU A 199 7.42 -11.15 -8.42
CA LEU A 199 7.44 -9.81 -9.02
C LEU A 199 7.69 -9.85 -10.53
N LYS A 200 7.87 -11.03 -11.11
CA LYS A 200 8.21 -11.20 -12.52
C LYS A 200 7.12 -10.59 -13.40
N GLY A 201 7.54 -9.79 -14.39
CA GLY A 201 6.62 -9.13 -15.32
C GLY A 201 6.06 -7.78 -14.81
N LEU A 202 6.30 -7.40 -13.56
CA LEU A 202 5.92 -6.07 -13.07
C LEU A 202 6.78 -4.96 -13.70
N SER A 203 6.18 -3.79 -13.91
CA SER A 203 6.93 -2.62 -14.34
C SER A 203 7.80 -2.06 -13.21
N LYS A 204 8.83 -1.26 -13.56
CA LYS A 204 9.66 -0.58 -12.55
C LYS A 204 8.85 0.29 -11.60
N PHE A 205 7.79 0.93 -12.11
CA PHE A 205 6.89 1.73 -11.29
C PHE A 205 6.13 0.84 -10.30
N ASP A 206 5.56 -0.27 -10.76
CA ASP A 206 4.77 -1.18 -9.91
C ASP A 206 5.65 -1.81 -8.82
N ILE A 207 6.87 -2.24 -9.16
CA ILE A 207 7.84 -2.73 -8.18
C ILE A 207 8.13 -1.66 -7.12
N LYS A 208 8.39 -0.42 -7.53
CA LYS A 208 8.69 0.68 -6.61
C LYS A 208 7.53 0.96 -5.67
N VAL A 209 6.30 1.00 -6.19
CA VAL A 209 5.09 1.24 -5.40
C VAL A 209 4.83 0.09 -4.44
N ILE A 210 4.73 -1.15 -4.95
CA ILE A 210 4.28 -2.30 -4.17
C ILE A 210 5.34 -2.71 -3.15
N CYS A 211 6.60 -2.85 -3.56
CA CYS A 211 7.66 -3.23 -2.62
C CYS A 211 7.95 -2.12 -1.61
N GLY A 212 7.90 -0.85 -2.05
CA GLY A 212 8.05 0.30 -1.15
C GLY A 212 6.95 0.31 -0.09
N TYR A 213 5.68 0.18 -0.52
CA TYR A 213 4.54 0.11 0.38
C TYR A 213 4.66 -1.06 1.36
N LEU A 214 4.87 -2.28 0.86
CA LEU A 214 4.97 -3.46 1.71
C LEU A 214 6.12 -3.36 2.69
N THR A 215 7.31 -2.94 2.26
CA THR A 215 8.46 -2.81 3.16
C THR A 215 8.17 -1.83 4.29
N THR A 216 7.54 -0.70 4.00
CA THR A 216 7.08 0.26 5.02
C THR A 216 6.07 -0.37 5.98
N GLN A 217 5.06 -1.09 5.47
CA GLN A 217 4.06 -1.75 6.32
C GLN A 217 4.67 -2.84 7.21
N TYR A 218 5.61 -3.63 6.68
CA TYR A 218 6.39 -4.60 7.46
C TYR A 218 7.20 -3.91 8.57
N TYR A 219 7.83 -2.78 8.26
CA TYR A 219 8.60 -1.99 9.24
C TYR A 219 7.72 -1.46 10.36
N LEU A 220 6.65 -0.72 10.02
CA LEU A 220 5.73 -0.12 10.99
C LEU A 220 5.03 -1.19 11.85
N THR A 221 4.57 -2.27 11.22
CA THR A 221 3.95 -3.39 11.93
C THR A 221 4.93 -4.04 12.90
N SER A 222 6.22 -4.11 12.53
CA SER A 222 7.27 -4.67 13.39
C SER A 222 7.58 -3.78 14.59
N LEU A 223 7.66 -2.45 14.41
CA LEU A 223 7.89 -1.50 15.49
C LEU A 223 6.80 -1.54 16.56
N ALA A 224 5.55 -1.78 16.16
CA ALA A 224 4.41 -1.91 17.08
C ALA A 224 4.39 -3.26 17.84
N ARG A 225 5.34 -4.16 17.61
CA ARG A 225 5.45 -5.44 18.34
C ARG A 225 6.17 -5.19 19.66
N PRO A 226 5.70 -5.76 20.78
CA PRO A 226 6.45 -5.73 22.03
C PRO A 226 7.86 -6.28 21.83
N ASP A 227 8.86 -5.64 22.46
CA ASP A 227 10.31 -5.99 22.38
C ASP A 227 10.63 -7.45 22.78
N PHE A 228 9.65 -8.20 23.27
CA PHE A 228 9.76 -9.60 23.67
C PHE A 228 8.59 -10.46 23.20
N SER A 229 7.93 -10.09 22.10
CA SER A 229 6.84 -10.89 21.49
C SER A 229 7.29 -12.29 21.02
N MET A 230 8.57 -12.63 21.15
CA MET A 230 9.13 -13.97 20.96
C MET A 230 10.09 -14.42 22.10
N LEU A 231 9.86 -14.01 23.36
CA LEU A 231 10.45 -14.72 24.53
C LEU A 231 9.41 -15.58 25.26
#